data_AF-A0A1Q6QMB9-F1
#
_entry.id   AF-A0A1Q6QMB9-F1
#
_cell.length_a   1.000
_cell.length_b   1.000
_cell.length_c   1.000
_cell.angle_alpha   90.00
_cell.angle_beta   90.00
_cell.angle_gamma   90.00
#
_symmetry.space_group_name_H-M   'P 1'
#
loop_
_entity.id
_entity.type
_entity.pdbx_description
1 polymer ?
#
loop_
_entity_poly.entity_id
_entity_poly.type
_entity_poly.pdbx_seq_one_letter_code
_entity_poly.pdbx_strand_id
1 'polypeptide(L)'
;MKKIECYIVQDLLPLYIDHACSKQTTEDIEGHLQSCESCKKLYEEMSSDICSALQTPEFDSRKIFRHAKKSVLAIILALAAVISCFVINAGGAWMGGRADISNLIVTILYVIFWSVFSVRSRGYVPLIKVSFAISCITFVSAAAGLIARALHIGGFITGILSVFSSIPFYGLRFFMDWTGLYVIATALSLAWLIYTWHSKRKLEHTTDLKGD
;
A
#
# COMPACT_ATOMS: atom_id res chain seq x y z
N MET A 1 -1.52 17.86 -58.40
CA MET A 1 -1.12 17.84 -56.98
C MET A 1 -0.08 18.93 -56.80
N LYS A 2 -0.20 19.76 -55.75
CA LYS A 2 0.82 20.77 -55.46
C LYS A 2 2.09 20.04 -55.05
N LYS A 3 3.20 20.31 -55.72
CA LYS A 3 4.49 19.77 -55.33
C LYS A 3 4.97 20.61 -54.15
N ILE A 4 4.96 20.05 -52.94
CA ILE A 4 5.54 20.70 -51.77
C ILE A 4 7.06 20.59 -51.82
N GLU A 5 7.75 21.66 -51.44
CA GLU A 5 9.21 21.76 -51.49
C GLU A 5 9.86 20.98 -50.34
N CYS A 6 11.07 20.45 -50.57
CA CYS A 6 11.75 19.57 -49.60
C CYS A 6 11.94 20.23 -48.23
N TYR A 7 12.25 21.53 -48.16
CA TYR A 7 12.46 22.21 -46.88
C TYR A 7 11.18 22.24 -46.02
N ILE A 8 10.00 22.38 -46.67
CA ILE A 8 8.70 22.34 -45.98
C ILE A 8 8.45 20.93 -45.42
N VAL A 9 8.79 19.89 -46.18
CA VAL A 9 8.64 18.49 -45.74
C VAL A 9 9.57 18.19 -44.57
N GLN A 10 10.81 18.67 -44.62
CA GLN A 10 11.79 18.48 -43.55
C GLN A 10 11.35 19.16 -42.24
N ASP A 11 10.85 20.40 -42.31
CA ASP A 11 10.34 21.15 -41.15
C ASP A 11 9.10 20.49 -40.53
N LEU A 12 8.25 19.87 -41.36
CA LEU A 12 7.02 19.21 -40.92
C LEU A 12 7.21 17.73 -40.55
N LEU A 13 8.35 17.13 -40.86
CA LEU A 13 8.64 15.71 -40.60
C LEU A 13 8.48 15.31 -39.14
N PRO A 14 8.94 16.10 -38.14
CA PRO A 14 8.69 15.80 -36.73
C PRO A 14 7.19 15.73 -36.41
N LEU A 15 6.41 16.71 -36.88
CA LEU A 15 4.96 16.76 -36.65
C LEU A 15 4.21 15.63 -37.36
N TYR A 16 4.72 15.20 -38.52
CA TYR A 16 4.19 14.06 -39.25
C TYR A 16 4.45 12.73 -38.51
N ILE A 17 5.65 12.54 -37.94
CA ILE A 17 5.99 11.39 -37.10
C ILE A 17 5.12 11.36 -35.83
N ASP A 18 4.86 12.52 -35.22
CA ASP A 18 3.98 12.65 -34.05
C ASP A 18 2.47 12.60 -34.38
N HIS A 19 2.10 12.34 -35.65
CA HIS A 19 0.72 12.32 -36.15
C HIS A 19 -0.08 13.61 -35.81
N ALA A 20 0.59 14.76 -35.75
CA ALA A 20 0.01 16.06 -35.40
C ALA A 20 -0.35 16.93 -36.63
N CYS A 21 -0.08 16.44 -37.85
CA CYS A 21 -0.43 17.12 -39.09
C CYS A 21 -1.94 17.01 -39.40
N SER A 22 -2.46 18.02 -40.13
CA SER A 22 -3.80 17.93 -40.71
C SER A 22 -3.85 16.86 -41.81
N LYS A 23 -5.05 16.35 -42.14
CA LYS A 23 -5.23 15.34 -43.18
C LYS A 23 -4.66 15.76 -44.55
N GLN A 24 -4.88 17.02 -44.95
CA GLN A 24 -4.37 17.55 -46.21
C GLN A 24 -2.84 17.57 -46.22
N THR A 25 -2.23 18.04 -45.13
CA THR A 25 -0.76 18.08 -44.98
C THR A 25 -0.15 16.68 -44.98
N THR A 26 -0.85 15.70 -44.42
CA THR A 26 -0.42 14.30 -44.38
C THR A 26 -0.36 13.70 -45.79
N GLU A 27 -1.43 13.89 -46.58
CA GLU A 27 -1.49 13.41 -47.98
C GLU A 27 -0.39 14.06 -48.86
N ASP A 28 -0.11 15.35 -48.65
CA ASP A 28 0.94 16.07 -49.37
C ASP A 28 2.36 15.53 -49.01
N ILE A 29 2.61 15.22 -47.73
CA ILE A 29 3.88 14.64 -47.26
C ILE A 29 4.06 13.21 -47.78
N GLU A 30 3.02 12.36 -47.70
CA GLU A 30 3.05 10.99 -48.24
C GLU A 30 3.38 10.97 -49.74
N GLY A 31 2.75 11.87 -50.51
CA GLY A 31 3.05 12.01 -51.94
C GLY A 31 4.49 12.46 -52.21
N HIS A 32 5.05 13.33 -51.35
CA HIS A 32 6.44 13.75 -51.49
C HIS A 32 7.43 12.63 -51.14
N LEU A 33 7.18 11.87 -50.06
CA LEU A 33 8.04 10.76 -49.64
C LEU A 33 8.11 9.62 -50.68
N GLN A 34 7.07 9.43 -51.48
CA GLN A 34 7.07 8.47 -52.59
C GLN A 34 7.98 8.87 -53.75
N SER A 35 8.29 10.16 -53.89
CA SER A 35 9.02 10.70 -55.05
C SER A 35 10.38 11.32 -54.72
N CYS A 36 10.73 11.46 -53.43
CA CYS A 36 11.93 12.13 -52.96
C CYS A 36 12.75 11.24 -52.00
N GLU A 37 13.83 10.65 -52.52
CA GLU A 37 14.69 9.73 -51.77
C GLU A 37 15.39 10.41 -50.58
N SER A 38 15.77 11.68 -50.70
CA SER A 38 16.44 12.42 -49.61
C SER A 38 15.54 12.63 -48.40
N CYS A 39 14.26 12.97 -48.63
CA CYS A 39 13.29 13.16 -47.55
C CYS A 39 12.85 11.81 -46.95
N LYS A 40 12.79 10.76 -47.77
CA LYS A 40 12.53 9.39 -47.31
C LYS A 40 13.62 8.89 -46.36
N LYS A 41 14.89 9.08 -46.72
CA LYS A 41 16.02 8.71 -45.86
C LYS A 41 16.01 9.45 -44.53
N LEU A 42 15.70 10.76 -44.55
CA LEU A 42 15.59 11.56 -43.33
C LEU A 42 14.43 11.09 -42.44
N TYR A 43 13.29 10.73 -43.04
CA TYR A 43 12.16 10.14 -42.33
C TYR A 43 12.53 8.81 -41.67
N GLU A 44 13.23 7.93 -42.38
CA GLU A 44 13.69 6.64 -41.83
C GLU A 44 14.68 6.83 -40.68
N GLU A 45 15.63 7.77 -40.81
CA GLU A 45 16.59 8.11 -39.76
C GLU A 45 15.88 8.62 -38.50
N MET A 46 14.98 9.60 -38.65
CA MET A 46 14.21 10.17 -37.53
C MET A 46 13.19 9.19 -36.93
N SER A 47 12.58 8.32 -37.75
CA SER A 47 11.62 7.33 -37.28
C SER A 47 12.29 6.12 -36.61
N SER A 48 13.54 5.81 -36.96
CA SER A 48 14.29 4.68 -36.40
C SER A 48 14.67 4.87 -34.93
N ASP A 49 14.90 6.11 -34.51
CA ASP A 49 15.22 6.45 -33.11
C ASP A 49 13.98 6.55 -32.19
N ILE A 50 12.77 6.60 -32.76
CA ILE A 50 11.55 6.91 -32.01
C ILE A 50 10.76 5.65 -31.57
N CYS A 51 10.85 4.55 -32.32
CA CYS A 51 10.05 3.34 -32.01
C CYS A 51 10.52 2.56 -30.76
N SER A 52 11.73 2.78 -30.26
CA SER A 52 12.21 2.08 -29.05
C SER A 52 12.06 2.89 -27.75
N ALA A 53 11.79 4.21 -27.83
CA ALA A 53 11.74 5.09 -26.66
C ALA A 53 10.31 5.57 -26.30
N LEU A 54 9.34 5.45 -27.20
CA LEU A 54 7.96 5.93 -27.00
C LEU A 54 6.91 4.80 -26.89
N GLN A 55 7.28 3.64 -26.34
CA GLN A 55 6.29 2.93 -25.53
C GLN A 55 6.04 3.75 -24.26
N THR A 56 5.23 4.80 -24.38
CA THR A 56 4.50 5.24 -23.20
C THR A 56 3.65 4.03 -22.80
N PRO A 57 3.86 3.43 -21.62
CA PRO A 57 2.93 2.41 -21.17
C PRO A 57 1.57 3.08 -21.17
N GLU A 58 0.57 2.54 -21.89
CA GLU A 58 -0.82 3.00 -21.76
C GLU A 58 -1.12 3.05 -20.26
N PHE A 59 -1.08 4.25 -19.69
CA PHE A 59 -1.20 4.44 -18.26
C PHE A 59 -2.68 4.26 -17.97
N ASP A 60 -3.09 3.01 -17.70
CA ASP A 60 -4.47 2.65 -17.37
C ASP A 60 -4.83 3.26 -16.01
N SER A 61 -5.08 4.57 -16.04
CA SER A 61 -5.42 5.42 -14.91
C SER A 61 -6.63 4.87 -14.16
N ARG A 62 -7.53 4.16 -14.85
CA ARG A 62 -8.68 3.47 -14.25
C ARG A 62 -8.25 2.29 -13.37
N LYS A 63 -7.28 1.48 -13.78
CA LYS A 63 -6.75 0.38 -12.95
C LYS A 63 -6.01 0.92 -11.72
N ILE A 64 -5.16 1.93 -11.90
CA ILE A 64 -4.42 2.57 -10.80
C ILE A 64 -5.38 3.22 -9.80
N PHE A 65 -6.35 4.01 -10.29
CA PHE A 65 -7.36 4.65 -9.44
C PHE A 65 -8.22 3.62 -8.70
N ARG A 66 -8.62 2.52 -9.35
CA ARG A 66 -9.37 1.44 -8.71
C ARG A 66 -8.56 0.72 -7.63
N HIS A 67 -7.28 0.45 -7.89
CA HIS A 67 -6.36 -0.15 -6.92
C HIS A 67 -6.12 0.79 -5.74
N ALA A 68 -5.89 2.08 -6.00
CA ALA A 68 -5.73 3.11 -4.97
C ALA A 68 -6.99 3.23 -4.11
N LYS A 69 -8.17 3.39 -4.72
CA LYS A 69 -9.47 3.47 -4.01
C LYS A 69 -9.72 2.24 -3.14
N LYS A 70 -9.42 1.04 -3.65
CA LYS A 70 -9.56 -0.20 -2.88
C LYS A 70 -8.58 -0.26 -1.70
N SER A 71 -7.35 0.19 -1.89
CA SER A 71 -6.35 0.25 -0.81
C SER A 71 -6.75 1.26 0.28
N VAL A 72 -7.24 2.44 -0.12
CA VAL A 72 -7.69 3.49 0.79
C VAL A 72 -8.91 3.02 1.60
N LEU A 73 -9.90 2.42 0.93
CA LEU A 73 -11.07 1.85 1.61
C LEU A 73 -10.65 0.80 2.65
N ALA A 74 -9.71 -0.09 2.30
CA ALA A 74 -9.22 -1.09 3.23
C ALA A 74 -8.50 -0.46 4.44
N ILE A 75 -7.71 0.60 4.24
CA ILE A 75 -7.07 1.34 5.33
C ILE A 75 -8.12 1.97 6.25
N ILE A 76 -9.15 2.62 5.69
CA ILE A 76 -10.24 3.22 6.45
C ILE A 76 -10.95 2.15 7.30
N LEU A 77 -11.27 1.00 6.72
CA LEU A 77 -11.89 -0.12 7.43
C LEU A 77 -10.99 -0.65 8.56
N ALA A 78 -9.67 -0.74 8.34
CA ALA A 78 -8.74 -1.16 9.37
C ALA A 78 -8.68 -0.17 10.53
N LEU A 79 -8.61 1.14 10.23
CA LEU A 79 -8.63 2.18 11.25
C LEU A 79 -9.95 2.18 12.03
N ALA A 80 -11.09 2.03 11.35
CA ALA A 80 -12.40 1.95 11.97
C ALA A 80 -12.51 0.75 12.93
N ALA A 81 -12.00 -0.42 12.53
CA ALA A 81 -11.97 -1.60 13.39
C ALA A 81 -11.09 -1.40 14.63
N VAL A 82 -9.92 -0.77 14.49
CA VAL A 82 -9.04 -0.44 15.62
C VAL A 82 -9.72 0.54 16.57
N ILE A 83 -10.31 1.62 16.05
CA ILE A 83 -11.00 2.64 16.86
C ILE A 83 -12.21 2.04 17.58
N SER A 84 -13.02 1.24 16.89
CA SER A 84 -14.19 0.58 17.49
C SER A 84 -13.79 -0.35 18.64
N CYS A 85 -12.75 -1.16 18.43
CA CYS A 85 -12.21 -2.03 19.48
C CYS A 85 -11.72 -1.21 20.69
N PHE A 86 -11.04 -0.08 20.43
CA PHE A 86 -10.61 0.83 21.48
C PHE A 86 -11.76 1.39 22.29
N VAL A 87 -12.79 1.92 21.64
CA VAL A 87 -13.94 2.53 22.31
C VAL A 87 -14.67 1.51 23.19
N ILE A 88 -14.87 0.28 22.69
CA ILE A 88 -15.65 -0.74 23.40
C ILE A 88 -14.86 -1.30 24.60
N ASN A 89 -13.58 -1.62 24.42
CA ASN A 89 -12.78 -2.26 25.47
C ASN A 89 -12.11 -1.26 26.43
N ALA A 90 -12.03 0.03 26.10
CA ALA A 90 -11.32 1.03 26.92
C ALA A 90 -11.88 1.11 28.35
N GLY A 91 -13.21 1.13 28.50
CA GLY A 91 -13.84 1.23 29.81
C GLY A 91 -13.43 0.07 30.73
N GLY A 92 -13.52 -1.17 30.24
CA GLY A 92 -13.09 -2.35 30.99
C GLY A 92 -11.60 -2.36 31.30
N ALA A 93 -10.76 -2.01 30.32
CA ALA A 93 -9.31 -1.96 30.48
C ALA A 93 -8.86 -0.93 31.53
N TRP A 94 -9.51 0.24 31.56
CA TRP A 94 -9.20 1.33 32.50
C TRP A 94 -9.78 1.11 33.90
N MET A 95 -10.96 0.49 34.01
CA MET A 95 -11.56 0.17 35.31
C MET A 95 -10.89 -1.01 36.01
N GLY A 96 -9.96 -1.71 35.34
CA GLY A 96 -9.12 -2.76 35.95
C GLY A 96 -9.86 -4.06 36.30
N GLY A 97 -11.18 -4.12 36.04
CA GLY A 97 -12.03 -5.28 36.31
C GLY A 97 -11.78 -6.47 35.39
N ARG A 98 -12.44 -7.60 35.68
CA ARG A 98 -12.45 -8.76 34.77
C ARG A 98 -13.27 -8.43 33.52
N ALA A 99 -12.83 -8.94 32.38
CA ALA A 99 -13.60 -8.84 31.15
C ALA A 99 -14.86 -9.70 31.24
N ASP A 100 -15.94 -9.22 30.63
CA ASP A 100 -17.14 -10.00 30.39
C ASP A 100 -17.11 -10.68 29.00
N ILE A 101 -18.19 -11.39 28.68
CA ILE A 101 -18.34 -12.10 27.40
C ILE A 101 -18.32 -11.12 26.21
N SER A 102 -18.85 -9.91 26.37
CA SER A 102 -18.90 -8.92 25.27
C SER A 102 -17.49 -8.45 24.89
N ASN A 103 -16.65 -8.16 25.88
CA ASN A 103 -15.25 -7.80 25.69
C ASN A 103 -14.45 -8.95 25.03
N LEU A 104 -14.72 -10.19 25.44
CA LEU A 104 -14.10 -11.37 24.84
C LEU A 104 -14.46 -11.49 23.35
N ILE A 105 -15.74 -11.35 23.00
CA ILE A 105 -16.20 -11.40 21.60
C ILE A 105 -15.52 -10.31 20.78
N VAL A 106 -15.45 -9.08 21.29
CA VAL A 106 -14.80 -7.95 20.60
C VAL A 106 -13.32 -8.23 20.35
N THR A 107 -12.59 -8.75 21.34
CA THR A 107 -11.18 -9.13 21.17
C THR A 107 -11.01 -10.26 20.14
N ILE A 108 -11.87 -11.28 20.15
CA ILE A 108 -11.82 -12.38 19.16
C ILE A 108 -12.05 -11.83 17.74
N LEU A 109 -13.10 -11.01 17.55
CA LEU A 109 -13.40 -10.39 16.26
C LEU A 109 -12.27 -9.50 15.78
N TYR A 110 -11.66 -8.72 16.67
CA TYR A 110 -10.49 -7.89 16.37
C TYR A 110 -9.32 -8.74 15.85
N VAL A 111 -8.98 -9.84 16.54
CA VAL A 111 -7.88 -10.73 16.14
C VAL A 111 -8.16 -11.40 14.79
N ILE A 112 -9.38 -11.89 14.57
CA ILE A 112 -9.79 -12.47 13.29
C ILE A 112 -9.71 -11.44 12.16
N PHE A 113 -10.32 -10.27 12.37
CA PHE A 113 -10.31 -9.17 11.40
C PHE A 113 -8.89 -8.80 11.01
N TRP A 114 -8.02 -8.59 12.00
CA TRP A 114 -6.64 -8.27 11.72
C TRP A 114 -5.95 -9.38 10.93
N SER A 115 -6.22 -10.65 11.25
CA SER A 115 -5.50 -11.78 10.65
C SER A 115 -5.83 -11.86 9.17
N VAL A 116 -7.11 -11.71 8.86
CA VAL A 116 -7.61 -11.62 7.49
C VAL A 116 -7.06 -10.38 6.78
N PHE A 117 -7.06 -9.22 7.43
CA PHE A 117 -6.53 -7.97 6.85
C PHE A 117 -5.04 -8.10 6.50
N SER A 118 -4.23 -8.68 7.39
CA SER A 118 -2.79 -8.87 7.17
C SER A 118 -2.50 -9.85 6.02
N VAL A 119 -3.25 -10.95 5.93
CA VAL A 119 -3.15 -11.89 4.80
C VAL A 119 -3.59 -11.21 3.49
N ARG A 120 -4.70 -10.47 3.51
CA ARG A 120 -5.31 -9.89 2.30
C ARG A 120 -4.55 -8.69 1.74
N SER A 121 -3.82 -7.98 2.60
CA SER A 121 -3.03 -6.79 2.27
C SER A 121 -1.71 -7.08 1.57
N ARG A 122 -1.28 -8.35 1.45
CA ARG A 122 -0.01 -8.77 0.83
C ARG A 122 0.27 -8.22 -0.57
N GLY A 123 -0.76 -7.82 -1.32
CA GLY A 123 -0.63 -7.24 -2.66
C GLY A 123 -0.55 -5.71 -2.71
N TYR A 124 -0.61 -5.03 -1.57
CA TYR A 124 -0.66 -3.57 -1.49
C TYR A 124 0.37 -3.04 -0.47
N VAL A 125 1.46 -2.46 -0.97
CA VAL A 125 2.54 -1.85 -0.17
C VAL A 125 2.04 -0.95 0.97
N PRO A 126 1.11 0.00 0.76
CA PRO A 126 0.68 0.89 1.85
C PRO A 126 -0.02 0.13 2.99
N LEU A 127 -0.80 -0.92 2.69
CA LEU A 127 -1.48 -1.69 3.73
C LEU A 127 -0.49 -2.54 4.54
N ILE A 128 0.54 -3.10 3.91
CA ILE A 128 1.60 -3.84 4.62
C ILE A 128 2.32 -2.91 5.59
N LYS A 129 2.64 -1.67 5.17
CA LYS A 129 3.26 -0.66 6.03
C LYS A 129 2.37 -0.33 7.24
N VAL A 130 1.06 -0.15 7.03
CA VAL A 130 0.10 0.08 8.11
C VAL A 130 0.02 -1.12 9.05
N SER A 131 -0.11 -2.34 8.52
CA SER A 131 -0.14 -3.56 9.34
C SER A 131 1.13 -3.71 10.17
N PHE A 132 2.29 -3.48 9.58
CA PHE A 132 3.58 -3.55 10.27
C PHE A 132 3.68 -2.51 11.39
N ALA A 133 3.29 -1.26 11.13
CA ALA A 133 3.30 -0.19 12.13
C ALA A 133 2.43 -0.53 13.35
N ILE A 134 1.20 -1.04 13.11
CA ILE A 134 0.29 -1.42 14.18
C ILE A 134 0.83 -2.62 14.98
N SER A 135 1.43 -3.61 14.32
CA SER A 135 2.12 -4.72 15.00
C SER A 135 3.29 -4.26 15.85
N CYS A 136 4.08 -3.29 15.38
CA CYS A 136 5.16 -2.70 16.19
C CYS A 136 4.62 -1.98 17.43
N ILE A 137 3.60 -1.14 17.27
CA ILE A 137 3.01 -0.37 18.37
C ILE A 137 2.43 -1.31 19.44
N THR A 138 1.67 -2.33 19.01
CA THR A 138 1.07 -3.33 19.91
C THR A 138 2.14 -4.16 20.62
N PHE A 139 3.19 -4.59 19.92
CA PHE A 139 4.31 -5.33 20.50
C PHE A 139 5.06 -4.50 21.56
N VAL A 140 5.46 -3.27 21.22
CA VAL A 140 6.18 -2.38 22.15
C VAL A 140 5.32 -2.09 23.37
N SER A 141 4.03 -1.84 23.19
CA SER A 141 3.10 -1.58 24.28
C SER A 141 2.92 -2.80 25.19
N ALA A 142 2.81 -4.01 24.62
CA ALA A 142 2.72 -5.25 25.39
C ALA A 142 4.00 -5.54 26.19
N ALA A 143 5.16 -5.38 25.55
CA ALA A 143 6.46 -5.54 26.20
C ALA A 143 6.67 -4.52 27.32
N ALA A 144 6.30 -3.25 27.09
CA ALA A 144 6.36 -2.21 28.11
C ALA A 144 5.46 -2.53 29.32
N GLY A 145 4.25 -3.04 29.08
CA GLY A 145 3.34 -3.51 30.13
C GLY A 145 3.93 -4.66 30.94
N LEU A 146 4.54 -5.63 30.27
CA LEU A 146 5.18 -6.78 30.91
C LEU A 146 6.40 -6.36 31.76
N ILE A 147 7.26 -5.49 31.23
CA ILE A 147 8.42 -4.94 31.94
C ILE A 147 7.96 -4.12 33.15
N ALA A 148 6.97 -3.25 32.97
CA ALA A 148 6.44 -2.43 34.06
C ALA A 148 5.89 -3.28 35.21
N ARG A 149 5.23 -4.40 34.90
CA ARG A 149 4.81 -5.40 35.91
C ARG A 149 5.98 -6.07 36.61
N ALA A 150 7.01 -6.48 35.86
CA ALA A 150 8.19 -7.11 36.42
C ALA A 150 8.97 -6.17 37.37
N LEU A 151 8.92 -4.86 37.10
CA LEU A 151 9.53 -3.81 37.93
C LEU A 151 8.61 -3.28 39.03
N HIS A 152 7.43 -3.89 39.24
CA HIS A 152 6.42 -3.45 40.21
C HIS A 152 6.00 -1.97 40.05
N ILE A 153 6.01 -1.45 38.82
CA ILE A 153 5.52 -0.10 38.51
C ILE A 153 4.00 -0.06 38.75
N GLY A 154 3.51 1.05 39.29
CA GLY A 154 2.10 1.24 39.64
C GLY A 154 1.14 0.92 38.48
N GLY A 155 -0.04 0.39 38.83
CA GLY A 155 -1.02 -0.11 37.86
C GLY A 155 -1.51 0.95 36.86
N PHE A 156 -1.64 2.21 37.29
CA PHE A 156 -2.03 3.32 36.42
C PHE A 156 -0.99 3.60 35.33
N ILE A 157 0.29 3.72 35.70
CA ILE A 157 1.39 3.95 34.76
C ILE A 157 1.52 2.77 33.81
N THR A 158 1.44 1.55 34.34
CA THR A 158 1.46 0.32 33.53
C THR A 158 0.31 0.31 32.52
N GLY A 159 -0.89 0.75 32.91
CA GLY A 159 -2.05 0.89 32.04
C GLY A 159 -1.80 1.84 30.86
N ILE A 160 -1.17 3.00 31.13
CA ILE A 160 -0.82 3.99 30.10
C ILE A 160 0.22 3.44 29.12
N LEU A 161 1.32 2.86 29.62
CA LEU A 161 2.40 2.32 28.78
C LEU A 161 1.89 1.18 27.88
N SER A 162 0.96 0.38 28.41
CA SER A 162 0.45 -0.80 27.75
C SER A 162 -0.85 -0.58 26.96
N VAL A 163 -1.34 0.66 26.87
CA VAL A 163 -2.68 1.00 26.33
C VAL A 163 -2.99 0.37 24.97
N PHE A 164 -2.00 0.31 24.07
CA PHE A 164 -2.19 -0.23 22.72
C PHE A 164 -2.24 -1.75 22.67
N SER A 165 -1.81 -2.43 23.72
CA SER A 165 -1.95 -3.88 23.87
C SER A 165 -3.10 -4.25 24.81
N SER A 166 -3.26 -3.53 25.92
CA SER A 166 -4.21 -3.84 26.97
C SER A 166 -5.65 -3.70 26.50
N ILE A 167 -5.95 -2.67 25.69
CA ILE A 167 -7.32 -2.42 25.22
C ILE A 167 -7.75 -3.44 24.15
N PRO A 168 -7.00 -3.67 23.06
CA PRO A 168 -7.46 -4.62 22.04
C PRO A 168 -7.55 -6.06 22.55
N PHE A 169 -6.64 -6.43 23.45
CA PHE A 169 -6.61 -7.77 24.06
C PHE A 169 -7.36 -7.86 25.38
N TYR A 170 -8.10 -6.83 25.80
CA TYR A 170 -8.76 -6.79 27.10
C TYR A 170 -9.66 -8.01 27.32
N GLY A 171 -10.36 -8.50 26.30
CA GLY A 171 -11.21 -9.69 26.40
C GLY A 171 -10.50 -10.95 26.94
N LEU A 172 -9.18 -11.07 26.76
CA LEU A 172 -8.40 -12.19 27.34
C LEU A 172 -8.39 -12.18 28.87
N ARG A 173 -8.68 -11.03 29.51
CA ARG A 173 -8.93 -10.91 30.95
C ARG A 173 -10.02 -11.82 31.48
N PHE A 174 -10.86 -12.35 30.60
CA PHE A 174 -11.86 -13.35 30.97
C PHE A 174 -11.18 -14.61 31.56
N PHE A 175 -10.00 -14.98 31.05
CA PHE A 175 -9.28 -16.19 31.43
C PHE A 175 -8.04 -15.95 32.30
N MET A 176 -7.42 -14.77 32.22
CA MET A 176 -6.10 -14.53 32.83
C MET A 176 -5.94 -13.14 33.47
N ASP A 177 -4.90 -13.01 34.29
CA ASP A 177 -4.45 -11.79 34.95
C ASP A 177 -3.53 -10.93 34.06
N TRP A 178 -3.15 -9.72 34.52
CA TRP A 178 -2.63 -8.66 33.64
C TRP A 178 -1.31 -9.11 33.04
N THR A 179 -0.53 -9.82 33.85
CA THR A 179 0.70 -10.49 33.45
C THR A 179 0.45 -11.47 32.32
N GLY A 180 -0.50 -12.41 32.47
CA GLY A 180 -0.85 -13.36 31.42
C GLY A 180 -1.28 -12.67 30.11
N LEU A 181 -2.09 -11.60 30.21
CA LEU A 181 -2.52 -10.82 29.04
C LEU A 181 -1.32 -10.23 28.31
N TYR A 182 -0.39 -9.58 29.02
CA TYR A 182 0.79 -8.98 28.39
C TYR A 182 1.71 -10.03 27.77
N VAL A 183 1.87 -11.19 28.40
CA VAL A 183 2.65 -12.32 27.84
C VAL A 183 2.04 -12.77 26.51
N ILE A 184 0.73 -13.04 26.47
CA ILE A 184 0.07 -13.51 25.25
C ILE A 184 0.05 -12.41 24.18
N ALA A 185 -0.27 -11.17 24.55
CA ALA A 185 -0.26 -10.04 23.62
C ALA A 185 1.14 -9.82 23.01
N THR A 186 2.21 -9.97 23.80
CA THR A 186 3.60 -9.88 23.31
C THR A 186 3.89 -11.00 22.32
N ALA A 187 3.56 -12.26 22.66
CA ALA A 187 3.79 -13.41 21.80
C ALA A 187 3.04 -13.32 20.47
N LEU A 188 1.74 -12.96 20.51
CA LEU A 188 0.92 -12.77 19.31
C LEU A 188 1.42 -11.62 18.45
N SER A 189 1.75 -10.48 19.07
CA SER A 189 2.25 -9.31 18.33
C SER A 189 3.61 -9.59 17.70
N LEU A 190 4.48 -10.34 18.37
CA LEU A 190 5.78 -10.75 17.81
C LEU A 190 5.61 -11.68 16.61
N ALA A 191 4.76 -12.71 16.74
CA ALA A 191 4.46 -13.62 15.63
C ALA A 191 3.93 -12.84 14.40
N TRP A 192 3.06 -11.86 14.65
CA TRP A 192 2.53 -10.98 13.62
C TRP A 192 3.58 -10.10 12.96
N LEU A 193 4.47 -9.52 13.77
CA LEU A 193 5.53 -8.65 13.32
C LEU A 193 6.50 -9.41 12.41
N ILE A 194 6.86 -10.64 12.79
CA ILE A 194 7.68 -11.55 11.96
C ILE A 194 6.96 -11.85 10.64
N TYR A 195 5.66 -12.19 10.71
CA TYR A 195 4.87 -12.52 9.53
C TYR A 195 4.76 -11.34 8.54
N THR A 196 4.45 -10.15 9.04
CA THR A 196 4.30 -8.93 8.23
C THR A 196 5.64 -8.46 7.69
N TRP A 197 6.71 -8.59 8.47
CA TRP A 197 8.08 -8.31 8.02
C TRP A 197 8.49 -9.20 6.85
N HIS A 198 8.25 -10.51 6.94
CA HIS A 198 8.54 -11.43 5.84
C HIS A 198 7.71 -11.12 4.60
N SER A 199 6.42 -10.79 4.79
CA SER A 199 5.53 -10.38 3.69
C SER A 199 5.99 -9.09 3.02
N LYS A 200 6.48 -8.12 3.80
CA LYS A 200 7.05 -6.85 3.31
C LYS A 200 8.29 -7.10 2.45
N ARG A 201 9.29 -7.84 2.96
CA ARG A 201 10.52 -8.14 2.21
C ARG A 201 10.24 -8.87 0.90
N LYS A 202 9.33 -9.84 0.93
CA LYS A 202 8.95 -10.59 -0.29
C LYS A 202 8.37 -9.66 -1.36
N LEU A 203 7.55 -8.68 -0.94
CA LEU A 203 6.96 -7.73 -1.88
C LEU A 203 8.01 -6.77 -2.45
N GLU A 204 8.88 -6.22 -1.60
CA GLU A 204 9.99 -5.33 -2.01
C GLU A 204 10.91 -6.02 -3.03
N HIS A 205 11.30 -7.27 -2.76
CA HIS A 205 12.11 -8.06 -3.70
C HIS A 205 11.39 -8.32 -5.04
N THR A 206 10.06 -8.52 -5.05
CA THR A 206 9.31 -8.68 -6.30
C THR A 206 9.08 -7.37 -7.06
N THR A 207 9.07 -6.22 -6.37
CA THR A 207 8.99 -4.91 -7.03
C THR A 207 10.31 -4.52 -7.66
N ASP A 208 11.44 -4.83 -7.00
CA ASP A 208 12.77 -4.57 -7.55
C ASP A 208 13.01 -5.41 -8.82
N LEU A 209 12.66 -6.70 -8.80
CA LEU A 209 12.75 -7.59 -9.98
C LEU A 209 11.85 -7.21 -11.18
N LYS A 210 10.87 -6.33 -11.00
CA LYS A 210 9.98 -5.86 -12.06
C LYS A 210 10.31 -4.43 -12.52
N GLY A 211 11.26 -3.78 -11.85
CA GLY A 211 11.69 -2.41 -12.12
C GLY A 211 12.92 -2.32 -13.04
N ASP A 212 13.53 -3.46 -13.38
CA ASP A 212 14.59 -3.62 -14.39
C ASP A 212 14.03 -4.32 -15.65
#